data_AF-X1NAY3-F1
#
_entry.id   AF-X1NAY3-F1
#
_cell.length_a   1.000
_cell.length_b   1.000
_cell.length_c   1.000
_cell.angle_alpha   90.00
_cell.angle_beta   90.00
_cell.angle_gamma   90.00
#
_symmetry.space_group_name_H-M   'P 1'
#
loop_
_entity.id
_entity.type
_entity.pdbx_description
1 polymer ?
#
loop_
_entity_poly.entity_id
_entity_poly.type
_entity_poly.pdbx_seq_one_letter_code
_entity_poly.pdbx_strand_id
1 'polypeptide(L)'
;MILAIRDEWNPFQILVITSVYCKANILYYLFGIDKLSSYLALLDKDCTKMVLKTFGAKIGKDCDIESHILVHNAHPDFRNLKIGNGCHVGKDTFFDLRAPVLVEDLVTISMRTTLITHTSV
;
A
#
# COMPACT_ATOMS: atom_id res chain seq x y z
N MET A 1 -7.53 13.55 -10.34
CA MET A 1 -7.21 12.11 -10.28
C MET A 1 -8.49 11.41 -9.84
N ILE A 2 -9.22 10.82 -10.79
CA ILE A 2 -10.44 10.09 -10.49
C ILE A 2 -9.97 8.85 -9.73
N LEU A 3 -10.30 8.76 -8.43
CA LEU A 3 -10.23 7.51 -7.68
C LEU A 3 -10.81 6.44 -8.60
N ALA A 4 -10.12 5.32 -8.80
CA ALA A 4 -10.69 4.21 -9.57
C ALA A 4 -11.87 3.66 -8.75
N ILE A 5 -13.01 4.35 -8.84
CA ILE A 5 -14.28 3.97 -8.25
C ILE A 5 -14.64 2.70 -8.99
N ARG A 6 -14.69 1.58 -8.26
CA ARG A 6 -15.34 0.39 -8.80
C ARG A 6 -16.81 0.76 -9.00
N ASP A 7 -17.37 0.45 -10.16
CA ASP A 7 -18.76 0.82 -10.53
C ASP A 7 -19.82 0.33 -9.52
N GLU A 8 -19.44 -0.61 -8.66
CA GLU A 8 -20.25 -1.26 -7.63
C GLU A 8 -20.16 -0.59 -6.24
N TRP A 9 -19.36 0.47 -6.07
CA TRP A 9 -19.30 1.18 -4.78
C TRP A 9 -20.53 2.04 -4.52
N ASN A 10 -21.10 1.87 -3.34
CA ASN A 10 -22.19 2.72 -2.88
C ASN A 10 -21.67 4.12 -2.44
N PRO A 11 -22.55 5.13 -2.34
CA PRO A 11 -22.14 6.49 -1.98
C PRO A 11 -21.38 6.59 -0.65
N PHE A 12 -21.68 5.72 0.32
CA PHE A 12 -20.98 5.71 1.60
C PHE A 12 -19.54 5.21 1.46
N GLN A 13 -19.30 4.16 0.66
CA GLN A 13 -17.95 3.69 0.36
C GLN A 13 -17.12 4.76 -0.36
N ILE A 14 -17.72 5.47 -1.33
CA ILE A 14 -17.07 6.58 -2.03
C ILE A 14 -16.67 7.69 -1.04
N LEU A 15 -17.56 8.04 -0.10
CA LEU A 15 -17.27 9.03 0.93
C LEU A 15 -16.09 8.59 1.82
N VAL A 16 -16.09 7.34 2.29
CA VAL A 16 -15.01 6.79 3.12
C VAL A 16 -13.68 6.86 2.38
N ILE A 17 -13.63 6.37 1.15
CA ILE A 17 -12.40 6.28 0.35
C ILE A 17 -11.86 7.66 0.01
N THR A 18 -12.75 8.61 -0.31
CA THR A 18 -12.38 10.02 -0.52
C THR A 18 -11.80 10.63 0.76
N SER A 19 -12.39 10.34 1.93
CA SER A 19 -11.89 10.85 3.21
C SER A 19 -10.51 10.30 3.55
N VAL A 20 -10.26 9.00 3.28
CA VAL A 20 -8.96 8.35 3.44
C VAL A 20 -7.93 8.96 2.49
N TYR A 21 -8.30 9.17 1.22
CA TYR A 21 -7.44 9.81 0.24
C TYR A 21 -7.01 11.22 0.68
N CYS A 22 -7.95 12.06 1.10
CA CYS A 22 -7.67 13.41 1.59
C CYS A 22 -6.75 13.36 2.82
N LYS A 23 -7.06 12.50 3.79
CA LYS A 23 -6.25 12.35 4.99
C LYS A 23 -4.84 11.86 4.67
N ALA A 24 -4.69 10.90 3.76
CA ALA A 24 -3.39 10.40 3.33
C ALA A 24 -2.54 11.51 2.69
N ASN A 25 -3.12 12.34 1.83
CA ASN A 25 -2.42 13.48 1.22
C ASN A 25 -2.01 14.52 2.26
N ILE A 26 -2.88 14.86 3.21
CA ILE A 26 -2.57 15.79 4.30
C ILE A 26 -1.41 15.24 5.14
N LEU A 27 -1.46 13.97 5.54
CA LEU A 27 -0.41 13.34 6.34
C LEU A 27 0.93 13.31 5.60
N TYR A 28 0.93 12.93 4.33
CA TYR A 28 2.13 12.91 3.51
C TYR A 28 2.72 14.32 3.33
N TYR A 29 1.89 15.31 3.03
CA TYR A 29 2.34 16.69 2.81
C TYR A 29 2.92 17.33 4.07
N LEU A 30 2.29 17.10 5.24
CA LEU A 30 2.72 17.73 6.49
C LEU A 30 3.84 16.97 7.21
N PHE A 31 3.86 15.64 7.12
CA PHE A 31 4.71 14.80 7.98
C PHE A 31 5.54 13.77 7.18
N GLY A 32 5.39 13.73 5.86
CA GLY A 32 6.14 12.81 5.01
C GLY A 32 5.65 11.36 5.04
N ILE A 33 6.45 10.51 4.40
CA ILE A 33 6.13 9.11 4.12
C ILE A 33 6.07 8.21 5.36
N ASP A 34 6.84 8.50 6.42
CA ASP A 34 6.82 7.70 7.64
C ASP A 34 5.47 7.79 8.35
N LYS A 35 4.89 9.00 8.41
CA LYS A 35 3.56 9.18 9.01
C LYS A 35 2.46 8.58 8.14
N LEU A 36 2.60 8.68 6.82
CA LEU A 36 1.69 7.99 5.90
C LEU A 36 1.78 6.47 6.06
N SER A 37 2.98 5.90 6.23
CA SER A 37 3.20 4.46 6.44
C SER A 37 2.54 3.99 7.75
N SER A 38 2.66 4.79 8.82
CA SER A 38 1.94 4.53 10.07
C SER A 38 0.42 4.55 9.89
N TYR A 39 -0.10 5.39 9.00
CA TYR A 39 -1.53 5.46 8.69
C TYR A 39 -1.99 4.28 7.82
N LEU A 40 -1.17 3.87 6.84
CA LEU A 40 -1.41 2.72 5.97
C LEU A 40 -1.69 1.45 6.78
N ALA A 41 -0.96 1.24 7.87
CA ALA A 41 -1.12 0.11 8.78
C ALA A 41 -2.53 0.00 9.42
N LEU A 42 -3.34 1.06 9.38
CA LEU A 42 -4.67 1.11 9.96
C LEU A 42 -5.80 0.98 8.93
N LEU A 43 -5.46 0.89 7.64
CA LEU A 43 -6.45 0.89 6.56
C LEU A 43 -6.99 -0.51 6.28
N ASP A 44 -8.24 -0.57 5.85
CA ASP A 44 -8.81 -1.77 5.23
C ASP A 44 -8.11 -2.09 3.89
N LYS A 45 -8.43 -3.23 3.29
CA LYS A 45 -7.76 -3.71 2.09
C LYS A 45 -7.92 -2.81 0.86
N ASP A 46 -9.11 -2.25 0.65
CA ASP A 46 -9.37 -1.41 -0.53
C ASP A 46 -8.66 -0.07 -0.38
N CYS A 47 -8.72 0.53 0.81
CA CYS A 47 -8.00 1.74 1.17
C CYS A 47 -6.48 1.54 1.15
N THR A 48 -5.97 0.41 1.64
CA THR A 48 -4.55 0.05 1.61
C THR A 48 -4.03 0.01 0.19
N LYS A 49 -4.70 -0.73 -0.70
CA LYS A 49 -4.33 -0.83 -2.11
C LYS A 49 -4.38 0.53 -2.80
N MET A 50 -5.41 1.34 -2.52
CA MET A 50 -5.53 2.70 -3.05
C MET A 50 -4.35 3.58 -2.61
N VAL A 51 -4.04 3.62 -1.32
CA VAL A 51 -2.97 4.47 -0.78
C VAL A 51 -1.61 4.01 -1.32
N LEU A 52 -1.30 2.71 -1.30
CA LEU A 52 -0.05 2.20 -1.89
C LEU A 52 0.14 2.70 -3.33
N LYS A 53 -0.87 2.56 -4.19
CA LYS A 53 -0.81 3.00 -5.59
C LYS A 53 -0.71 4.53 -5.72
N THR A 54 -1.47 5.27 -4.90
CA THR A 54 -1.48 6.73 -4.91
C THR A 54 -0.09 7.30 -4.62
N PHE A 55 0.64 6.68 -3.70
CA PHE A 55 1.97 7.10 -3.28
C PHE A 55 3.09 6.26 -3.91
N GLY A 56 2.90 5.83 -5.17
CA GLY A 56 4.00 5.40 -6.04
C GLY A 56 4.21 3.89 -6.18
N ALA A 57 3.59 3.05 -5.34
CA ALA A 57 3.69 1.61 -5.52
C ALA A 57 3.06 1.16 -6.85
N LYS A 58 3.67 0.18 -7.52
CA LYS A 58 3.10 -0.44 -8.71
C LYS A 58 2.45 -1.74 -8.31
N ILE A 59 1.14 -1.87 -8.53
CA ILE A 59 0.38 -3.09 -8.22
C ILE A 59 -0.40 -3.46 -9.49
N GLY A 60 -0.18 -4.69 -9.96
CA GLY A 60 -0.85 -5.25 -11.13
C GLY A 60 -2.35 -5.46 -10.96
N LYS A 61 -2.94 -6.13 -11.96
CA LYS A 61 -4.36 -6.46 -11.99
C LYS A 61 -4.65 -7.65 -11.08
N ASP A 62 -5.88 -7.73 -10.59
CA ASP A 62 -6.41 -8.90 -9.87
C ASP A 62 -5.61 -9.31 -8.61
N CYS A 63 -4.82 -8.40 -8.05
CA CYS A 63 -4.12 -8.65 -6.79
C CYS A 63 -5.03 -8.44 -5.59
N ASP A 64 -4.89 -9.32 -4.61
CA ASP A 64 -5.53 -9.22 -3.30
C ASP A 64 -4.47 -8.79 -2.27
N ILE A 65 -4.53 -7.51 -1.88
CA ILE A 65 -3.60 -6.91 -0.92
C ILE A 65 -4.40 -6.69 0.36
N GLU A 66 -4.10 -7.48 1.38
CA GLU A 66 -4.82 -7.44 2.65
C GLU A 66 -4.57 -6.15 3.45
N SER A 67 -5.36 -5.95 4.50
CA SER A 67 -5.21 -4.85 5.45
C SER A 67 -3.94 -4.98 6.31
N HIS A 68 -3.60 -3.91 7.03
CA HIS A 68 -2.48 -3.86 7.98
C HIS A 68 -1.10 -4.13 7.36
N ILE A 69 -0.87 -3.61 6.16
CA ILE A 69 0.45 -3.64 5.55
C ILE A 69 1.37 -2.66 6.27
N LEU A 70 2.52 -3.16 6.73
CA LEU A 70 3.54 -2.40 7.41
C LEU A 70 4.64 -2.03 6.42
N VAL A 71 4.99 -0.75 6.36
CA VAL A 71 6.05 -0.26 5.48
C VAL A 71 7.05 0.54 6.30
N HIS A 72 8.33 0.28 6.06
CA HIS A 72 9.45 1.01 6.65
C HIS A 72 10.48 1.39 5.58
N ASN A 73 11.31 2.39 5.88
CA ASN A 73 12.39 2.87 5.00
C ASN A 73 11.98 3.23 3.56
N ALA A 74 10.69 3.48 3.32
CA ALA A 74 10.22 4.04 2.07
C ALA A 74 10.71 5.49 1.96
N HIS A 75 11.40 5.84 0.88
CA HIS A 75 11.82 7.22 0.65
C HIS A 75 11.97 7.53 -0.85
N PRO A 76 11.37 8.61 -1.39
CA PRO A 76 10.45 9.53 -0.71
C PRO A 76 9.01 8.99 -0.60
N ASP A 77 8.71 7.86 -1.24
CA ASP A 77 7.37 7.29 -1.40
C ASP A 77 7.45 5.75 -1.54
N PHE A 78 6.36 5.08 -1.92
CA PHE A 78 6.29 3.62 -2.07
C PHE A 78 6.78 3.07 -3.43
N ARG A 79 7.50 3.85 -4.25
CA ARG A 79 7.97 3.43 -5.60
C ARG A 79 8.82 2.16 -5.64
N ASN A 80 9.46 1.82 -4.53
CA ASN A 80 10.30 0.63 -4.42
C ASN A 80 9.48 -0.65 -4.29
N LEU A 81 8.17 -0.57 -4.05
CA LEU A 81 7.28 -1.73 -4.07
C LEU A 81 6.66 -1.92 -5.45
N LYS A 82 6.97 -3.06 -6.08
CA LYS A 82 6.38 -3.48 -7.35
C LYS A 82 5.79 -4.88 -7.20
N ILE A 83 4.50 -5.02 -7.46
CA ILE A 83 3.74 -6.27 -7.39
C ILE A 83 3.13 -6.52 -8.77
N GLY A 84 3.36 -7.72 -9.30
CA GLY A 84 2.82 -8.23 -10.55
C GLY A 84 1.31 -8.44 -10.53
N ASN A 85 0.78 -9.22 -11.46
CA ASN A 85 -0.64 -9.54 -11.60
C ASN A 85 -1.02 -10.79 -10.81
N GLY A 86 -2.26 -10.82 -10.30
CA GLY A 86 -2.82 -12.00 -9.64
C GLY A 86 -2.08 -12.40 -8.36
N CYS A 87 -1.37 -11.47 -7.72
CA CYS A 87 -0.64 -11.74 -6.49
C CYS A 87 -1.55 -11.65 -5.26
N HIS A 88 -1.19 -12.37 -4.20
CA HIS A 88 -1.77 -12.21 -2.87
C HIS A 88 -0.72 -11.71 -1.89
N VAL A 89 -1.07 -10.72 -1.06
CA VAL A 89 -0.25 -10.25 0.05
C VAL A 89 -1.08 -10.32 1.32
N GLY A 90 -0.68 -11.21 2.23
CA GLY A 90 -1.39 -11.46 3.47
C GLY A 90 -1.27 -10.34 4.51
N LYS A 91 -2.17 -10.38 5.49
CA LYS A 91 -2.23 -9.44 6.62
C LYS A 91 -0.92 -9.36 7.39
N ASP A 92 -0.65 -8.18 7.95
CA ASP A 92 0.53 -7.90 8.79
C ASP A 92 1.87 -8.15 8.07
N THR A 93 1.89 -8.16 6.73
CA THR A 93 3.15 -8.25 5.97
C THR A 93 3.96 -6.97 6.14
N PHE A 94 5.26 -7.12 6.38
CA PHE A 94 6.22 -6.03 6.55
C PHE A 94 7.14 -5.91 5.33
N PHE A 95 7.21 -4.69 4.78
CA PHE A 95 8.13 -4.32 3.71
C PHE A 95 9.11 -3.24 4.18
N ASP A 96 10.40 -3.57 4.19
CA ASP A 96 11.47 -2.57 4.17
C ASP A 96 11.74 -2.15 2.73
N LEU A 97 11.45 -0.89 2.40
CA LEU A 97 11.54 -0.35 1.06
C LEU A 97 12.76 0.56 0.85
N ARG A 98 13.85 0.35 1.60
CA ARG A 98 15.12 1.08 1.36
C ARG A 98 15.66 0.79 -0.05
N ALA A 99 15.57 -0.47 -0.48
CA ALA A 99 15.83 -0.90 -1.85
C ALA A 99 14.56 -1.48 -2.50
N PRO A 100 14.55 -1.72 -3.83
CA PRO A 100 13.39 -2.26 -4.52
C PRO A 100 13.00 -3.66 -4.05
N VAL A 101 11.70 -3.89 -3.86
CA VAL A 101 11.06 -5.19 -3.71
C VAL A 101 10.21 -5.43 -4.96
N LEU A 102 10.58 -6.46 -5.72
CA LEU A 102 9.85 -6.91 -6.91
C LEU A 102 9.19 -8.26 -6.62
N VAL A 103 7.86 -8.28 -6.70
CA VAL A 103 7.03 -9.47 -6.60
C VAL A 103 6.46 -9.73 -7.99
N GLU A 104 6.78 -10.88 -8.57
CA GLU A 104 6.33 -11.25 -9.92
C GLU A 104 4.88 -11.75 -9.94
N ASP A 105 4.36 -12.02 -11.14
CA ASP A 105 3.00 -12.47 -11.36
C ASP A 105 2.70 -13.78 -10.61
N LEU A 106 1.46 -13.94 -10.12
CA LEU A 106 0.94 -15.14 -9.46
C LEU A 106 1.69 -15.55 -8.17
N VAL A 107 2.37 -14.60 -7.52
CA VAL A 107 3.06 -14.83 -6.24
C VAL A 107 2.12 -14.62 -5.05
N THR A 108 2.23 -15.52 -4.07
CA THR A 108 1.59 -15.37 -2.76
C THR A 108 2.64 -15.05 -1.70
N ILE A 109 2.47 -13.91 -1.04
CA ILE A 109 3.18 -13.55 0.19
C ILE A 109 2.23 -13.85 1.36
N SER A 110 2.58 -14.83 2.17
CA SER A 110 1.77 -15.24 3.32
C SER A 110 1.71 -14.16 4.40
N MET A 111 0.70 -14.24 5.26
CA MET A 111 0.54 -13.33 6.40
C MET A 111 1.82 -13.26 7.25
N ARG A 112 2.12 -12.07 7.77
CA ARG A 112 3.28 -11.81 8.66
C ARG A 112 4.65 -12.10 8.04
N THR A 113 4.73 -12.18 6.71
CA THR A 113 6.03 -12.25 6.03
C THR A 113 6.77 -10.92 6.23
N THR A 114 8.08 -10.99 6.45
CA THR A 114 8.96 -9.83 6.60
C THR A 114 9.98 -9.82 5.48
N LEU A 115 9.96 -8.76 4.66
CA LEU A 115 10.89 -8.55 3.56
C LEU A 115 11.82 -7.39 3.92
N ILE A 116 13.10 -7.68 4.14
CA ILE A 116 14.11 -6.71 4.55
C ILE A 116 15.06 -6.47 3.38
N THR A 117 15.19 -5.23 2.93
CA THR A 117 16.14 -4.85 1.87
C THR A 117 17.39 -4.14 2.39
N HIS A 118 17.40 -3.76 3.67
CA HIS A 118 18.50 -3.10 4.32
C HIS A 118 18.66 -3.60 5.75
N THR A 119 19.85 -4.09 6.07
CA THR A 119 20.27 -4.42 7.42
C THR A 119 21.45 -3.52 7.77
N SER A 120 21.29 -2.63 8.74
CA SER A 120 22.42 -1.92 9.33
C SER A 120 23.21 -2.91 10.19
N VAL A 121 24.40 -3.27 9.73
CA VAL A 121 25.48 -3.84 10.54
C VAL A 121 26.65 -2.88 10.53
#